data_AF-A0A956YAH9-F1
#
_entry.id   AF-A0A956YAH9-F1
#
_cell.length_a   1.000
_cell.length_b   1.000
_cell.length_c   1.000
_cell.angle_alpha   90.00
_cell.angle_beta   90.00
_cell.angle_gamma   90.00
#
_symmetry.space_group_name_H-M   'P 1'
#
loop_
_entity.id
_entity.type
_entity.pdbx_description
1 polymer ?
#
loop_
_entity_poly.entity_id
_entity_poly.type
_entity_poly.pdbx_seq_one_letter_code
_entity_poly.pdbx_strand_id
1 'polypeptide(L)'
;MDTSFEIYYLIIFIAISAVAVLAVQVWSRRPGKGVLAFVVLSFALIEWATMSVLELYSTDLSAKYFFAQLSYIGIVLVPGAWLWYTLEYTDRQRWLNRRTLMLLAIHPILVLIIVATNPLHHLHWTSVTLDTSHSHPVAIF
;
A
#
# COMPACT_ATOMS: atom_id res chain seq x y z
N MET A 1 6.10 28.10 -0.82
CA MET A 1 6.30 26.67 -1.12
C MET A 1 6.96 26.08 0.09
N ASP A 2 6.29 25.15 0.76
CA ASP A 2 6.81 24.53 1.97
C ASP A 2 7.85 23.48 1.58
N THR A 3 9.12 23.80 1.79
CA THR A 3 10.28 22.96 1.43
C THR A 3 10.20 21.55 2.02
N SER A 4 9.47 21.37 3.12
CA SER A 4 9.27 20.07 3.77
C SER A 4 8.50 19.08 2.90
N PHE A 5 7.49 19.55 2.14
CA PHE A 5 6.72 18.67 1.25
C PHE A 5 7.51 18.26 0.01
N GLU A 6 8.30 19.18 -0.55
CA GLU A 6 9.16 18.87 -1.69
C GLU A 6 10.21 17.81 -1.34
N ILE A 7 10.83 17.93 -0.16
CA ILE A 7 11.77 16.93 0.36
C ILE A 7 11.06 15.58 0.55
N TYR A 8 9.86 15.57 1.13
CA TYR A 8 9.08 14.35 1.33
C TYR A 8 8.76 13.64 0.01
N TYR A 9 8.28 14.37 -1.00
CA TYR A 9 7.99 13.81 -2.32
C TYR A 9 9.24 13.25 -3.01
N LEU A 10 10.37 13.96 -2.90
CA LEU A 10 11.65 13.51 -3.43
C LEU A 10 12.11 12.19 -2.77
N ILE A 11 12.01 12.10 -1.44
CA ILE A 11 12.37 10.89 -0.70
C ILE A 11 11.51 9.71 -1.14
N ILE A 12 10.20 9.89 -1.25
CA ILE A 12 9.29 8.81 -1.70
C ILE A 12 9.60 8.40 -3.13
N PHE A 13 9.83 9.37 -4.02
CA PHE A 13 10.17 9.07 -5.41
C PHE A 13 11.45 8.24 -5.53
N ILE A 14 12.49 8.59 -4.76
CA ILE A 14 13.74 7.83 -4.70
C ILE A 14 13.49 6.43 -4.13
N ALA A 15 12.70 6.31 -3.07
CA ALA A 15 12.37 5.02 -2.46
C ALA A 15 11.59 4.10 -3.42
N ILE A 16 10.55 4.61 -4.09
CA ILE A 16 9.78 3.88 -5.11
C ILE A 16 10.70 3.41 -6.23
N SER A 17 11.56 4.30 -6.74
CA SER A 17 12.49 3.99 -7.82
C SER A 17 13.48 2.91 -7.41
N ALA A 18 14.04 3.00 -6.21
CA ALA A 18 14.97 1.99 -5.68
C ALA A 18 14.28 0.61 -5.53
N VAL A 19 13.08 0.57 -4.96
CA VAL A 19 12.31 -0.67 -4.80
C VAL A 19 11.93 -1.27 -6.16
N ALA A 20 11.53 -0.45 -7.14
CA ALA A 20 11.21 -0.89 -8.48
C ALA A 20 12.42 -1.52 -9.19
N VAL A 21 13.59 -0.88 -9.09
CA VAL A 21 14.85 -1.41 -9.64
C VAL A 21 15.20 -2.74 -9.00
N LEU A 22 15.11 -2.85 -7.67
CA LEU A 22 15.36 -4.11 -6.97
C LEU A 22 14.38 -5.21 -7.41
N ALA A 23 13.09 -4.90 -7.53
CA ALA A 23 12.08 -5.86 -7.98
C ALA A 23 12.40 -6.41 -9.38
N VAL A 24 12.79 -5.55 -10.33
CA VAL A 24 13.18 -5.93 -11.70
C VAL A 24 14.47 -6.76 -11.70
N GLN A 25 15.47 -6.37 -10.90
CA GLN A 25 16.73 -7.12 -10.77
C GLN A 25 16.53 -8.52 -10.19
N VAL A 26 15.71 -8.64 -9.14
CA VAL A 26 15.41 -9.93 -8.52
C VAL A 26 14.55 -10.80 -9.46
N TRP A 27 13.61 -10.19 -10.20
CA TRP A 27 12.80 -10.90 -11.20
C TRP A 27 13.63 -11.43 -12.38
N SER A 28 14.61 -10.66 -12.86
CA SER A 28 15.45 -11.03 -14.02
C SER A 28 16.48 -12.13 -13.72
N ARG A 29 16.83 -12.35 -12.46
CA ARG A 29 17.85 -13.35 -12.03
C ARG A 29 17.28 -14.74 -11.69
N ARG A 30 16.09 -15.11 -12.19
CA ARG A 30 15.42 -16.37 -11.81
C ARG A 30 16.14 -17.63 -12.36
N PRO A 31 16.19 -18.75 -11.56
CA PRO A 31 15.29 -19.08 -10.45
C PRO A 31 15.93 -19.04 -9.04
N GLY A 32 15.28 -18.32 -8.10
CA GLY A 32 15.57 -18.30 -6.67
C GLY A 32 14.29 -18.37 -5.83
N LYS A 33 14.36 -18.87 -4.59
CA LYS A 33 13.23 -18.91 -3.63
C LYS A 33 12.86 -17.49 -3.20
N GLY A 34 11.58 -17.19 -2.95
CA GLY A 34 11.14 -15.88 -2.45
C GLY A 34 10.89 -14.81 -3.51
N VAL A 35 11.28 -15.03 -4.78
CA VAL A 35 11.26 -13.97 -5.80
C VAL A 35 9.84 -13.48 -6.08
N LEU A 36 8.85 -14.36 -6.12
CA LEU A 36 7.47 -13.95 -6.39
C LEU A 36 6.90 -13.14 -5.23
N ALA A 37 7.08 -13.62 -4.00
CA ALA A 37 6.64 -12.93 -2.80
C ALA A 37 7.29 -11.55 -2.67
N PHE A 38 8.59 -11.43 -2.99
CA PHE A 38 9.30 -10.16 -2.99
C PHE A 38 8.75 -9.17 -4.01
N VAL A 39 8.44 -9.63 -5.23
CA VAL A 39 7.86 -8.76 -6.26
C VAL A 39 6.45 -8.30 -5.90
N VAL A 40 5.62 -9.18 -5.34
CA VAL A 40 4.28 -8.80 -4.84
C VAL A 40 4.38 -7.79 -3.70
N LEU A 41 5.30 -7.99 -2.75
CA LEU A 41 5.55 -7.06 -1.65
C LEU A 41 6.02 -5.69 -2.19
N SER A 42 6.97 -5.70 -3.13
CA SER A 42 7.49 -4.50 -3.75
C SER A 42 6.41 -3.72 -4.49
N PHE A 43 5.55 -4.41 -5.24
CA PHE A 43 4.41 -3.80 -5.92
C PHE A 43 3.45 -3.15 -4.93
N ALA A 44 3.07 -3.85 -3.85
CA ALA A 44 2.17 -3.32 -2.83
C ALA A 44 2.73 -2.06 -2.15
N LEU A 45 4.05 -2.03 -1.87
CA LEU A 45 4.71 -0.85 -1.30
C LEU A 45 4.74 0.34 -2.27
N ILE A 46 5.06 0.08 -3.54
CA ILE A 46 5.08 1.11 -4.59
C ILE A 46 3.68 1.69 -4.79
N GLU A 47 2.67 0.84 -4.89
CA GLU A 47 1.28 1.24 -5.05
C GLU A 47 0.85 2.12 -3.86
N TRP A 48 1.05 1.65 -2.63
CA TRP A 48 0.67 2.39 -1.44
C TRP A 48 1.37 3.76 -1.36
N ALA A 49 2.69 3.79 -1.58
CA ALA A 49 3.46 5.03 -1.55
C ALA A 49 3.01 6.02 -2.65
N THR A 50 2.68 5.51 -3.84
CA THR A 50 2.19 6.33 -4.96
C THR A 50 0.84 6.94 -4.63
N MET A 51 -0.11 6.15 -4.12
CA MET A 51 -1.43 6.65 -3.74
C MET A 51 -1.35 7.68 -2.62
N SER A 52 -0.46 7.46 -1.64
CA SER A 52 -0.23 8.41 -0.54
C SER A 52 0.28 9.77 -1.04
N VAL A 53 1.18 9.77 -2.03
CA VAL A 53 1.67 11.02 -2.65
C VAL A 53 0.56 11.72 -3.45
N LEU A 54 -0.24 10.97 -4.21
CA LEU A 54 -1.35 11.53 -4.97
C LEU A 54 -2.43 12.13 -4.06
N GLU A 55 -2.70 11.48 -2.93
CA GLU A 55 -3.58 12.01 -1.88
C GLU A 55 -3.04 13.35 -1.35
N LEU A 56 -1.77 13.41 -0.97
CA LEU A 56 -1.16 14.64 -0.46
C LEU A 56 -1.14 15.77 -1.51
N TYR A 57 -0.89 15.44 -2.77
CA TYR A 57 -0.83 16.41 -3.86
C TYR A 57 -2.21 16.96 -4.24
N SER A 58 -3.26 16.16 -4.08
CA SER A 58 -4.63 16.58 -4.39
C SER A 58 -5.11 17.68 -3.43
N THR A 59 -5.86 18.65 -3.95
CA THR A 59 -6.44 19.75 -3.15
C THR A 59 -7.91 19.54 -2.84
N ASP A 60 -8.58 18.69 -3.61
CA ASP A 60 -10.00 18.38 -3.48
C ASP A 60 -10.24 17.19 -2.53
N LEU A 61 -11.31 17.26 -1.74
CA LEU A 61 -11.65 16.23 -0.76
C LEU A 61 -12.01 14.90 -1.41
N SER A 62 -12.74 14.94 -2.53
CA SER A 62 -13.15 13.73 -3.24
C SER A 62 -11.93 13.02 -3.83
N ALA A 63 -10.97 13.78 -4.36
CA ALA A 63 -9.70 13.23 -4.85
C ALA A 63 -8.88 12.60 -3.71
N LYS A 64 -8.74 13.27 -2.55
CA LYS A 64 -8.07 12.71 -1.37
C LYS A 64 -8.71 11.42 -0.90
N TYR A 65 -10.03 11.43 -0.75
CA TYR A 65 -10.78 10.26 -0.32
C TYR A 65 -10.60 9.09 -1.28
N PHE A 66 -10.63 9.35 -2.60
CA PHE A 66 -10.41 8.33 -3.62
C PHE A 66 -9.00 7.72 -3.56
N PHE A 67 -7.96 8.56 -3.48
CA PHE A 67 -6.58 8.05 -3.37
C PHE A 67 -6.35 7.32 -2.04
N ALA A 68 -6.94 7.78 -0.95
CA ALA A 68 -6.92 7.08 0.33
C ALA A 68 -7.56 5.69 0.18
N GLN A 69 -8.74 5.57 -0.45
CA GLN A 69 -9.37 4.27 -0.71
C GLN A 69 -8.49 3.35 -1.58
N LEU A 70 -7.83 3.87 -2.61
CA LEU A 70 -6.92 3.07 -3.44
C LEU A 70 -5.69 2.59 -2.67
N SER A 71 -5.14 3.44 -1.80
CA SER A 71 -3.96 3.11 -0.97
C SER A 71 -4.17 1.87 -0.11
N TYR A 72 -5.42 1.54 0.23
CA TYR A 72 -5.75 0.33 0.98
C TYR A 72 -5.38 -0.95 0.25
N ILE A 73 -5.32 -0.95 -1.09
CA ILE A 73 -4.91 -2.12 -1.88
C ILE A 73 -3.49 -2.53 -1.48
N GLY A 74 -2.55 -1.60 -1.45
CA GLY A 74 -1.19 -1.85 -1.00
C GLY A 74 -1.13 -2.18 0.49
N ILE A 75 -1.80 -1.39 1.34
CA ILE A 75 -1.80 -1.58 2.81
C ILE A 75 -2.17 -3.02 3.20
N VAL A 76 -3.25 -3.55 2.61
CA VAL A 76 -3.75 -4.88 2.99
C VAL A 76 -2.95 -6.03 2.36
N LEU A 77 -2.25 -5.78 1.25
CA LEU A 77 -1.39 -6.78 0.60
C LEU A 77 -0.02 -6.91 1.29
N VAL A 78 0.51 -5.84 1.88
CA VAL A 78 1.84 -5.82 2.51
C VAL A 78 2.02 -6.92 3.57
N PRO A 79 1.14 -7.09 4.58
CA PRO A 79 1.33 -8.11 5.61
C PRO A 79 1.36 -9.54 5.05
N GLY A 80 0.49 -9.82 4.07
CA GLY A 80 0.42 -11.15 3.45
C GLY A 80 1.61 -11.45 2.56
N ALA A 81 2.02 -10.49 1.73
CA ALA A 81 3.19 -10.63 0.89
C ALA A 81 4.49 -10.74 1.72
N TRP A 82 4.59 -10.00 2.82
CA TRP A 82 5.72 -10.08 3.74
C TRP A 82 5.77 -11.46 4.42
N LEU A 83 4.67 -11.94 5.00
CA LEU A 83 4.64 -13.28 5.61
C LEU A 83 5.04 -14.36 4.61
N TRP A 84 4.51 -14.29 3.39
CA TRP A 84 4.87 -15.20 2.31
C TRP A 84 6.37 -15.15 2.01
N TYR A 85 6.93 -13.95 1.84
CA TYR A 85 8.36 -13.76 1.60
C TYR A 85 9.21 -14.34 2.73
N THR A 86 8.87 -14.06 3.99
CA THR A 86 9.59 -14.59 5.15
C THR A 86 9.56 -16.11 5.22
N LEU A 87 8.41 -16.73 4.92
CA LEU A 87 8.29 -18.19 4.94
C LEU A 87 9.07 -18.86 3.81
N GLU A 88 9.12 -18.26 2.62
CA GLU A 88 9.97 -18.75 1.53
C GLU A 88 11.47 -18.53 1.81
N TYR A 89 11.83 -17.35 2.33
CA TYR A 89 13.21 -17.00 2.65
C TYR A 89 13.80 -17.86 3.78
N THR A 90 12.96 -18.29 4.74
CA THR A 90 13.37 -19.14 5.87
C THR A 90 13.16 -20.64 5.62
N ASP A 91 12.83 -21.04 4.39
CA ASP A 91 12.54 -22.43 4.02
C ASP A 91 11.41 -23.08 4.86
N ARG A 92 10.47 -22.26 5.35
CA ARG A 92 9.31 -22.67 6.14
C ARG A 92 8.02 -22.73 5.31
N GLN A 93 8.13 -23.08 4.04
CA GLN A 93 7.02 -23.15 3.08
C GLN A 93 5.88 -24.06 3.55
N ARG A 94 6.14 -25.04 4.42
CA ARG A 94 5.13 -25.92 5.03
C ARG A 94 4.00 -25.17 5.78
N TRP A 95 4.24 -23.93 6.21
CA TRP A 95 3.24 -23.10 6.89
C TRP A 95 2.30 -22.38 5.90
N LEU A 96 2.68 -22.30 4.61
CA LEU A 96 1.84 -21.80 3.50
C LEU A 96 0.87 -22.88 3.01
N ASN A 97 0.08 -23.42 3.94
CA ASN A 97 -1.00 -24.33 3.57
C ASN A 97 -2.20 -23.55 3.01
N ARG A 98 -3.15 -24.26 2.40
CA ARG A 98 -4.36 -23.67 1.80
C ARG A 98 -5.16 -22.81 2.79
N ARG A 99 -5.17 -23.15 4.08
CA ARG A 99 -5.85 -22.39 5.13
C ARG A 99 -5.16 -21.05 5.39
N THR A 100 -3.84 -21.03 5.50
CA THR A 100 -3.06 -19.79 5.65
C THR A 100 -3.25 -18.89 4.43
N LEU A 101 -3.18 -19.43 3.22
CA LEU A 101 -3.41 -18.67 1.98
C LEU A 101 -4.84 -18.12 1.90
N MET A 102 -5.85 -18.90 2.31
CA MET A 102 -7.23 -18.41 2.39
C MET A 102 -7.37 -17.27 3.40
N LEU A 103 -6.79 -17.39 4.60
CA LEU A 103 -6.84 -16.32 5.60
C LEU A 103 -6.14 -15.05 5.10
N LEU A 104 -4.99 -15.21 4.43
CA LEU A 104 -4.26 -14.13 3.79
C LEU A 104 -5.01 -13.47 2.64
N ALA A 105 -5.93 -14.17 1.97
CA ALA A 105 -6.74 -13.62 0.89
C ALA A 105 -8.09 -13.05 1.37
N ILE A 106 -8.72 -13.67 2.36
CA ILE A 106 -10.04 -13.23 2.88
C ILE A 106 -9.90 -11.89 3.60
N HIS A 107 -8.87 -11.74 4.44
CA HIS A 107 -8.65 -10.49 5.18
C HIS A 107 -8.57 -9.24 4.28
N PRO A 108 -7.71 -9.18 3.25
CA PRO A 108 -7.62 -8.00 2.38
C PRO A 108 -8.92 -7.75 1.61
N ILE A 109 -9.61 -8.79 1.13
CA ILE A 109 -10.88 -8.63 0.42
C ILE A 109 -11.95 -8.00 1.33
N LEU A 110 -12.07 -8.47 2.57
CA LEU A 110 -13.02 -7.91 3.53
C LEU A 110 -12.73 -6.43 3.82
N VAL A 111 -11.46 -6.09 4.07
CA VAL A 111 -11.06 -4.70 4.34
C VAL A 111 -11.34 -3.82 3.13
N LEU A 112 -11.01 -4.25 1.91
CA LEU A 112 -11.28 -3.50 0.69
C LEU A 112 -12.78 -3.27 0.46
N ILE A 113 -13.62 -4.28 0.73
CA ILE A 113 -15.08 -4.13 0.64
C ILE A 113 -15.55 -3.07 1.65
N ILE A 114 -15.13 -3.18 2.91
CA ILE A 114 -15.52 -2.24 3.98
C ILE A 114 -15.10 -0.81 3.64
N VAL A 115 -13.88 -0.61 3.12
CA VAL A 115 -13.37 0.70 2.72
C VAL A 115 -14.11 1.25 1.50
N ALA A 116 -14.38 0.41 0.50
CA ALA A 116 -15.11 0.81 -0.71
C ALA A 116 -16.57 1.15 -0.43
N THR A 117 -17.24 0.42 0.46
CA THR A 117 -18.64 0.66 0.84
C THR A 117 -18.79 1.60 2.02
N ASN A 118 -17.70 2.21 2.51
CA ASN A 118 -17.73 3.10 3.66
C ASN A 118 -18.81 4.20 3.59
N PRO A 119 -19.15 4.80 2.43
CA PRO A 119 -20.23 5.79 2.35
C PRO A 119 -21.63 5.27 2.76
N LEU A 120 -21.84 3.95 2.78
CA LEU A 120 -23.12 3.33 3.13
C LEU A 120 -23.28 3.06 4.64
N HIS A 121 -22.17 2.87 5.35
CA HIS A 121 -22.20 2.34 6.72
C HIS A 121 -21.30 3.08 7.71
N HIS A 122 -20.34 3.89 7.24
CA HIS A 122 -19.43 4.68 8.09
C HIS A 122 -18.68 3.86 9.16
N LEU A 123 -18.34 2.61 8.84
CA LEU A 123 -17.68 1.69 9.79
C LEU A 123 -16.16 1.88 9.78
N HIS A 124 -15.62 2.40 8.68
CA HIS A 124 -14.20 2.63 8.52
C HIS A 124 -13.84 4.09 8.81
N TRP A 125 -14.56 5.03 8.20
CA TRP A 125 -14.43 6.46 8.49
C TRP A 125 -15.79 7.06 8.83
N THR A 126 -15.87 7.71 9.99
CA THR A 126 -17.11 8.33 10.49
C THR A 126 -17.33 9.71 9.87
N SER A 127 -16.25 10.47 9.66
CA SER A 127 -16.30 11.79 9.04
C SER A 127 -15.03 12.02 8.24
N VAL A 128 -15.14 12.49 7.01
CA VAL A 128 -13.98 12.90 6.22
C VAL A 128 -14.08 14.39 5.95
N THR A 129 -13.14 15.17 6.48
CA THR A 129 -13.13 16.63 6.36
C THR A 129 -11.78 17.12 5.85
N LEU A 130 -11.77 18.22 5.09
CA LEU A 130 -10.53 18.90 4.73
C LEU A 130 -10.12 19.85 5.86
N ASP A 131 -8.92 19.64 6.38
CA ASP A 131 -8.24 20.65 7.18
C ASP A 131 -7.39 21.53 6.28
N THR A 132 -7.79 22.80 6.19
CA THR A 132 -7.10 23.85 5.44
C THR A 132 -6.32 24.80 6.34
N SER A 133 -6.11 24.45 7.62
CA SER A 133 -5.28 25.23 8.55
C SER A 133 -3.80 25.24 8.14
N HIS A 134 -3.38 24.23 7.39
CA HIS A 134 -2.06 24.11 6.79
C HIS A 134 -2.03 24.64 5.36
N SER A 135 -0.82 25.01 4.90
CA SER A 135 -0.55 25.45 3.52
C SER A 135 -1.01 24.47 2.45
N HIS A 136 -1.05 23.18 2.78
CA HIS A 136 -1.59 22.10 1.97
C HIS A 136 -2.82 21.51 2.67
N PRO A 137 -3.98 21.41 2.00
CA PRO A 137 -5.15 20.77 2.57
C PRO A 137 -4.84 19.31 2.93
N VAL A 138 -5.22 18.87 4.12
CA VAL A 138 -5.05 17.48 4.57
C VAL A 138 -6.42 16.87 4.84
N ALA A 139 -6.65 15.64 4.42
CA ALA A 139 -7.87 14.92 4.78
C ALA A 139 -7.73 14.41 6.22
N ILE A 140 -8.72 14.72 7.05
CA ILE A 140 -8.90 14.15 8.38
C ILE A 140 -10.05 13.16 8.28
N PHE A 141 -9.81 11.95 8.77
CA PHE A 141 -10.67 10.78 8.66
C PHE A 141 -11.24 10.33 10.01
#